data_AF-A0A2P5X1Z9-F1
#
_entry.id   AF-A0A2P5X1Z9-F1
#
_cell.length_a   1.000
_cell.length_b   1.000
_cell.length_c   1.000
_cell.angle_alpha   90.00
_cell.angle_beta   90.00
_cell.angle_gamma   90.00
#
_symmetry.space_group_name_H-M   'P 1'
#
loop_
_entity.id
_entity.type
_entity.pdbx_description
1 polymer ?
#
loop_
_entity_poly.entity_id
_entity_poly.type
_entity_poly.pdbx_seq_one_letter_code
_entity_poly.pdbx_strand_id
1 'polypeptide(L)'
;MLEMFDSLGVDVETSDVSFSVSHDKGNGYEWCSQYGFSNYFAQKKKLLNPFNWRNLREIIKFGNDVESYLELLENNPDIDRNETLGQFLKSRGYSENFQNNYLAPICGAMWSSSREDVMSFSAFSVLSFWRTHHLYQVRDMLESRGCPFKLACQVQSVLPADNGTTVVRGDGFRETYNGCILAVSASKALGLLENPTFEEKRVLGAFQYASENKACLTYWLNALQNVGKTSQPFFLTVNPHHTPNDTMLKWSTSCAIPSVAASKGSLELGQIQGKRGIWVKYAS
;
A
#
# COMPACT_ATOMS: atom_id res chain seq x y z
N MET A 1 6.19 -10.19 8.67
CA MET A 1 7.08 -9.04 8.96
C MET A 1 7.38 -8.96 10.45
N LEU A 2 6.37 -9.12 11.33
CA LEU A 2 6.54 -9.22 12.78
C LEU A 2 7.43 -10.40 13.22
N GLU A 3 7.27 -11.60 12.64
CA GLU A 3 8.16 -12.76 12.93
C GLU A 3 9.64 -12.53 12.58
N MET A 4 9.90 -11.66 11.59
CA MET A 4 11.27 -11.26 11.23
C MET A 4 11.84 -10.31 12.28
N PHE A 5 11.02 -9.43 12.87
CA PHE A 5 11.47 -8.51 13.91
C PHE A 5 11.63 -9.20 15.27
N ASP A 6 10.79 -10.20 15.56
CA ASP A 6 10.85 -11.01 16.77
C ASP A 6 12.11 -11.90 16.80
N SER A 7 12.45 -12.52 15.66
CA SER A 7 13.72 -13.25 15.50
C SER A 7 14.97 -12.36 15.50
N LEU A 8 14.80 -11.04 15.35
CA LEU A 8 15.88 -10.05 15.33
C LEU A 8 15.96 -9.21 16.62
N GLY A 9 15.06 -9.42 17.59
CA GLY A 9 15.06 -8.73 18.89
C GLY A 9 14.81 -7.22 18.79
N VAL A 10 14.01 -6.77 17.83
CA VAL A 10 13.74 -5.34 17.60
C VAL A 10 12.40 -4.95 18.22
N ASP A 11 12.41 -3.96 19.12
CA ASP A 11 11.19 -3.39 19.70
C ASP A 11 10.39 -2.61 18.65
N VAL A 12 9.07 -2.86 18.59
CA VAL A 12 8.15 -2.22 17.64
C VAL A 12 7.26 -1.24 18.41
N GLU A 13 7.25 0.04 18.00
CA GLU A 13 6.35 1.06 18.54
C GLU A 13 5.07 1.21 17.70
N THR A 14 3.95 1.50 18.36
CA THR A 14 2.65 1.73 17.71
C THR A 14 2.54 3.17 17.22
N SER A 15 2.21 3.37 15.94
CA SER A 15 1.88 4.70 15.38
C SER A 15 0.39 4.83 15.09
N ASP A 16 -0.21 5.97 15.44
CA ASP A 16 -1.62 6.27 15.20
C ASP A 16 -1.81 6.85 13.79
N VAL A 17 -2.27 6.02 12.85
CA VAL A 17 -2.53 6.41 11.45
C VAL A 17 -3.97 6.91 11.30
N SER A 18 -4.31 7.93 12.07
CA SER A 18 -5.66 8.49 12.01
C SER A 18 -5.92 9.27 10.70
N PHE A 19 -7.09 9.05 10.10
CA PHE A 19 -7.56 9.65 8.87
C PHE A 19 -8.86 10.42 9.12
N SER A 20 -9.16 11.43 8.31
CA SER A 20 -10.45 12.12 8.36
C SER A 20 -11.01 12.39 6.98
N VAL A 21 -12.29 12.15 6.78
CA VAL A 21 -13.02 12.44 5.54
C VAL A 21 -14.00 13.57 5.78
N SER A 22 -14.05 14.56 4.88
CA SER A 22 -15.13 15.55 4.79
C SER A 22 -15.74 15.51 3.40
N HIS A 23 -17.03 15.22 3.32
CA HIS A 23 -17.78 15.14 2.07
C HIS A 23 -18.66 16.38 1.89
N ASP A 24 -18.78 16.86 0.64
CA ASP A 24 -19.61 18.00 0.25
C ASP A 24 -19.38 19.27 1.09
N LYS A 25 -18.11 19.71 1.21
CA LYS A 25 -17.72 20.93 1.94
C LYS A 25 -18.26 21.00 3.39
N GLY A 26 -18.42 19.85 4.05
CA GLY A 26 -18.96 19.73 5.41
C GLY A 26 -20.49 19.66 5.52
N ASN A 27 -21.22 19.80 4.41
CA ASN A 27 -22.67 19.61 4.36
C ASN A 27 -23.07 18.11 4.34
N GLY A 28 -22.15 17.25 3.88
CA GLY A 28 -22.29 15.80 3.90
C GLY A 28 -21.92 15.15 5.24
N TYR A 29 -21.02 14.17 5.21
CA TYR A 29 -20.51 13.48 6.40
C TYR A 29 -19.06 13.87 6.68
N GLU A 30 -18.73 13.98 7.96
CA GLU A 30 -17.39 14.25 8.48
C GLU A 30 -17.09 13.21 9.54
N TRP A 31 -16.04 12.41 9.34
CA TRP A 31 -15.61 11.41 10.32
C TRP A 31 -14.08 11.33 10.39
N CYS A 32 -13.59 10.89 11.54
CA CYS A 32 -12.17 10.70 11.82
C CYS A 32 -11.93 9.30 12.41
N SER A 33 -10.84 8.63 12.04
CA SER A 33 -10.50 7.27 12.50
C SER A 33 -9.75 7.24 13.83
N GLN A 34 -9.58 8.39 14.52
CA GLN A 34 -8.97 8.43 15.85
C GLN A 34 -9.75 7.55 16.83
N TYR A 35 -9.03 6.79 17.67
CA TYR A 35 -9.61 5.95 18.71
C TYR A 35 -10.45 6.80 19.69
N GLY A 36 -11.77 6.62 19.65
CA GLY A 36 -12.69 7.21 20.62
C GLY A 36 -14.07 7.50 20.04
N PHE A 37 -15.12 7.01 20.71
CA PHE A 37 -16.53 7.25 20.38
C PHE A 37 -16.90 8.75 20.26
N SER A 38 -16.09 9.65 20.83
CA SER A 38 -16.29 11.10 20.79
C SER A 38 -15.79 11.79 19.51
N ASN A 39 -14.87 11.19 18.75
CA ASN A 39 -14.19 11.84 17.60
C ASN A 39 -14.66 11.34 16.23
N TYR A 40 -15.45 10.26 16.17
CA TYR A 40 -16.09 9.81 14.93
C TYR A 40 -17.11 10.83 14.38
N PHE A 41 -17.65 11.70 15.25
CA PHE A 41 -18.63 12.72 14.89
C PHE A 41 -18.06 14.12 15.11
N ALA A 42 -17.62 14.79 14.04
CA ALA A 42 -17.30 16.22 14.10
C ALA A 42 -18.54 17.07 14.49
N GLN A 43 -19.76 16.55 14.29
CA GLN A 43 -21.02 17.27 14.52
C GLN A 43 -21.91 16.55 15.56
N LYS A 44 -21.87 17.01 16.82
CA LYS A 44 -22.66 16.46 17.95
C LYS A 44 -24.19 16.41 17.70
N LYS A 45 -24.72 17.24 16.79
CA LYS A 45 -26.15 17.26 16.41
C LYS A 45 -26.58 16.06 15.55
N LYS A 46 -25.64 15.30 14.96
CA LYS A 46 -25.94 14.12 14.12
C LYS A 46 -25.85 12.78 14.89
N LEU A 47 -25.55 12.79 16.20
CA LEU A 47 -25.49 11.61 17.07
C LEU A 47 -26.83 10.87 17.23
N LEU A 48 -27.95 11.57 17.02
CA LEU A 48 -29.31 11.03 17.11
C LEU A 48 -29.84 10.48 15.77
N ASN A 49 -29.04 10.49 14.70
CA ASN A 49 -29.45 9.92 13.43
C ASN A 49 -29.24 8.39 13.44
N PRO A 50 -30.28 7.55 13.37
CA PRO A 50 -30.15 6.08 13.34
C PRO A 50 -29.27 5.57 12.18
N PHE A 51 -29.11 6.36 11.12
CA PHE A 51 -28.22 6.08 10.00
C PHE A 51 -26.74 6.01 10.40
N ASN A 52 -26.32 6.80 11.38
CA ASN A 52 -24.93 6.84 11.85
C ASN A 52 -24.56 5.64 12.72
N TRP A 53 -25.52 5.13 13.50
CA TRP A 53 -25.35 3.91 14.28
C TRP A 53 -25.27 2.65 13.40
N ARG A 54 -25.94 2.67 12.24
CA ARG A 54 -25.80 1.61 11.23
C ARG A 54 -24.38 1.56 10.68
N ASN A 55 -23.79 2.70 10.33
CA ASN A 55 -22.41 2.76 9.83
C ASN A 55 -21.38 2.29 10.86
N LEU A 56 -21.54 2.69 12.13
CA LEU A 56 -20.61 2.26 13.18
C LEU A 56 -20.66 0.74 13.40
N ARG A 57 -21.86 0.14 13.35
CA ARG A 57 -22.01 -1.32 13.40
C ARG A 57 -21.37 -1.99 12.19
N GLU A 58 -21.54 -1.41 11.00
CA GLU A 58 -20.90 -1.91 9.78
C GLU A 58 -19.37 -1.83 9.87
N ILE A 59 -18.79 -0.79 10.48
CA ILE A 59 -17.34 -0.69 10.69
C ILE A 59 -16.81 -1.77 11.64
N ILE A 60 -17.47 -1.97 12.79
CA ILE A 60 -17.05 -3.01 13.75
C ILE A 60 -17.19 -4.40 13.11
N LYS A 61 -18.31 -4.64 12.44
CA LYS A 61 -18.54 -5.88 11.68
C LYS A 61 -17.48 -6.07 10.60
N PHE A 62 -17.07 -4.99 9.91
CA PHE A 62 -16.03 -5.03 8.89
C PHE A 62 -14.70 -5.49 9.46
N GLY A 63 -14.27 -4.99 10.61
CA GLY A 63 -13.05 -5.49 11.27
C GLY A 63 -13.09 -7.00 11.52
N ASN A 64 -14.20 -7.51 12.06
CA ASN A 64 -14.35 -8.95 12.32
C ASN A 64 -14.41 -9.77 11.03
N ASP A 65 -15.15 -9.31 10.03
CA ASP A 65 -15.29 -9.97 8.72
C ASP A 65 -13.94 -10.03 7.99
N VAL A 66 -13.08 -9.02 8.17
CA VAL A 66 -11.73 -8.96 7.60
C VAL A 66 -10.84 -10.04 8.21
N GLU A 67 -10.76 -10.13 9.54
CA GLU A 67 -9.94 -11.15 10.20
C GLU A 67 -10.40 -12.56 9.83
N SER A 68 -11.70 -12.84 9.94
CA SER A 68 -12.24 -14.16 9.58
C SER A 68 -12.01 -14.53 8.11
N TYR A 69 -12.05 -13.54 7.21
CA TYR A 69 -11.78 -13.76 5.79
C TYR A 69 -10.30 -14.09 5.52
N LEU A 70 -9.38 -13.36 6.15
CA LEU A 70 -7.95 -13.59 5.98
C LEU A 70 -7.54 -14.93 6.62
N GLU A 71 -8.01 -15.24 7.82
CA GLU A 71 -7.76 -16.53 8.47
C GLU A 71 -8.25 -17.71 7.62
N LEU A 72 -9.44 -17.59 7.02
CA LEU A 72 -9.98 -18.63 6.14
C LEU A 72 -9.08 -18.87 4.91
N LEU A 73 -8.57 -17.81 4.29
CA LEU A 73 -7.71 -17.89 3.11
C LEU A 73 -6.27 -18.32 3.42
N GLU A 74 -5.79 -18.05 4.63
CA GLU A 74 -4.48 -18.47 5.12
C GLU A 74 -4.48 -19.96 5.47
N ASN A 75 -5.54 -20.43 6.12
CA ASN A 75 -5.70 -21.84 6.49
C ASN A 75 -6.07 -22.74 5.30
N ASN A 76 -6.49 -22.18 4.16
CA ASN A 76 -6.91 -22.93 2.98
C ASN A 76 -6.24 -22.35 1.72
N PRO A 77 -4.95 -22.66 1.46
CA PRO A 77 -4.19 -22.07 0.37
C PRO A 77 -4.73 -22.41 -1.02
N ASP A 78 -5.53 -23.48 -1.14
CA ASP A 78 -6.17 -23.90 -2.40
C ASP A 78 -7.41 -23.08 -2.77
N ILE A 79 -7.92 -22.23 -1.86
CA ILE A 79 -9.05 -21.36 -2.16
C ILE A 79 -8.62 -20.25 -3.11
N ASP A 80 -9.36 -20.14 -4.21
CA ASP A 80 -9.16 -19.13 -5.24
C ASP A 80 -9.43 -17.71 -4.71
N ARG A 81 -8.42 -16.84 -4.77
CA ARG A 81 -8.45 -15.46 -4.22
C ARG A 81 -8.98 -14.43 -5.22
N ASN A 82 -9.96 -14.83 -6.04
CA ASN A 82 -10.55 -14.03 -7.11
C ASN A 82 -11.69 -13.12 -6.69
N GLU A 83 -12.09 -13.17 -5.43
CA GLU A 83 -13.12 -12.28 -4.92
C GLU A 83 -12.63 -10.82 -4.97
N THR A 84 -13.39 -9.99 -5.68
CA THR A 84 -13.20 -8.54 -5.68
C THR A 84 -13.74 -7.93 -4.39
N LEU A 85 -13.27 -6.74 -4.03
CA LEU A 85 -13.73 -6.02 -2.85
C LEU A 85 -15.24 -5.74 -2.93
N GLY A 86 -15.76 -5.41 -4.11
CA GLY A 86 -17.20 -5.24 -4.32
C GLY A 86 -18.00 -6.54 -4.09
N GLN A 87 -17.48 -7.69 -4.53
CA GLN A 87 -18.10 -8.99 -4.27
C GLN A 87 -18.08 -9.35 -2.78
N PHE A 88 -16.95 -9.13 -2.10
CA PHE A 88 -16.80 -9.33 -0.66
C PHE A 88 -17.82 -8.52 0.15
N LEU A 89 -18.01 -7.25 -0.21
CA LEU A 89 -18.96 -6.37 0.46
C LEU A 89 -20.41 -6.77 0.19
N LYS A 90 -20.71 -7.16 -1.06
CA LYS A 90 -22.05 -7.60 -1.46
C LYS A 90 -22.44 -8.91 -0.79
N SER A 91 -21.54 -9.89 -0.72
CA SER A 91 -21.80 -11.20 -0.12
C SER A 91 -22.08 -11.11 1.38
N ARG A 92 -21.53 -10.10 2.05
CA ARG A 92 -21.73 -9.84 3.48
C ARG A 92 -22.82 -8.80 3.77
N GLY A 93 -23.48 -8.25 2.75
CA GLY A 93 -24.61 -7.33 2.92
C GLY A 93 -24.23 -5.94 3.43
N TYR A 94 -23.05 -5.43 3.07
CA TYR A 94 -22.65 -4.05 3.39
C TYR A 94 -23.45 -3.04 2.58
N SER A 95 -23.93 -1.99 3.26
CA SER A 95 -24.71 -0.92 2.61
C SER A 95 -23.90 -0.15 1.55
N GLU A 96 -24.58 0.38 0.53
CA GLU A 96 -23.94 1.31 -0.42
C GLU A 96 -23.36 2.53 0.30
N ASN A 97 -23.96 2.92 1.42
CA ASN A 97 -23.46 4.01 2.22
C ASN A 97 -22.07 3.69 2.80
N PHE A 98 -21.89 2.52 3.41
CA PHE A 98 -20.58 2.07 3.89
C PHE A 98 -19.55 2.02 2.76
N GLN A 99 -19.95 1.47 1.60
CA GLN A 99 -19.10 1.38 0.43
C GLN A 99 -18.62 2.77 -0.06
N ASN A 100 -19.54 3.73 -0.19
CA ASN A 100 -19.28 5.02 -0.82
C ASN A 100 -18.62 6.03 0.11
N ASN A 101 -18.92 5.94 1.41
CA ASN A 101 -18.64 7.01 2.35
C ASN A 101 -17.58 6.63 3.39
N TYR A 102 -17.30 5.34 3.52
CA TYR A 102 -16.23 4.84 4.37
C TYR A 102 -15.11 4.22 3.53
N LEU A 103 -15.38 3.13 2.81
CA LEU A 103 -14.31 2.34 2.21
C LEU A 103 -13.71 2.97 0.94
N ALA A 104 -14.55 3.43 0.00
CA ALA A 104 -14.08 4.01 -1.26
C ALA A 104 -13.21 5.26 -1.07
N PRO A 105 -13.53 6.23 -0.19
CA PRO A 105 -12.67 7.39 0.05
C PRO A 105 -11.30 7.02 0.62
N ILE A 106 -11.24 6.05 1.55
CA ILE A 106 -9.97 5.60 2.16
C ILE A 106 -9.11 4.90 1.11
N CYS A 107 -9.68 3.94 0.36
CA CYS A 107 -8.95 3.24 -0.69
C CYS A 107 -8.56 4.19 -1.84
N GLY A 108 -9.44 5.12 -2.20
CA GLY A 108 -9.17 6.15 -3.21
C GLY A 108 -8.03 7.08 -2.80
N ALA A 109 -7.91 7.41 -1.51
CA ALA A 109 -6.77 8.15 -0.97
C ALA A 109 -5.46 7.36 -1.07
N MET A 110 -5.47 6.06 -0.75
CA MET A 110 -4.27 5.22 -0.70
C MET A 110 -3.76 4.83 -2.09
N TRP A 111 -4.67 4.50 -3.01
CA TRP A 111 -4.35 4.02 -4.35
C TRP A 111 -4.72 5.01 -5.48
N SER A 112 -5.05 6.26 -5.14
CA SER A 112 -5.39 7.31 -6.12
C SER A 112 -6.41 6.87 -7.19
N SER A 113 -7.44 6.14 -6.77
CA SER A 113 -8.34 5.39 -7.65
C SER A 113 -9.80 5.81 -7.49
N SER A 114 -10.63 5.62 -8.53
CA SER A 114 -12.06 5.93 -8.45
C SER A 114 -12.82 4.88 -7.61
N ARG A 115 -14.10 5.15 -7.32
CA ARG A 115 -14.95 4.17 -6.63
C ARG A 115 -15.03 2.85 -7.41
N GLU A 116 -15.25 2.94 -8.72
CA GLU A 116 -15.40 1.80 -9.61
C GLU A 116 -14.13 0.95 -9.61
N ASP A 117 -12.97 1.61 -9.66
CA ASP A 117 -11.67 0.97 -9.54
C ASP A 117 -11.55 0.24 -8.19
N VAL A 118 -11.84 0.92 -7.07
CA VAL A 118 -11.75 0.35 -5.72
C VAL A 118 -12.61 -0.92 -5.58
N MET A 119 -13.83 -0.92 -6.10
CA MET A 119 -14.71 -2.08 -6.03
C MET A 119 -14.20 -3.27 -6.85
N SER A 120 -13.35 -3.02 -7.85
CA SER A 120 -12.72 -4.06 -8.68
C SER A 120 -11.42 -4.63 -8.10
N PHE A 121 -10.89 -4.02 -7.03
CA PHE A 121 -9.66 -4.49 -6.37
C PHE A 121 -9.84 -5.89 -5.77
N SER A 122 -8.74 -6.62 -5.61
CA SER A 122 -8.74 -7.88 -4.86
C SER A 122 -9.12 -7.63 -3.41
N ALA A 123 -10.14 -8.33 -2.92
CA ALA A 123 -10.51 -8.28 -1.50
C ALA A 123 -9.32 -8.72 -0.65
N PHE A 124 -8.65 -9.81 -1.00
CA PHE A 124 -7.48 -10.30 -0.27
C PHE A 124 -6.38 -9.23 -0.14
N SER A 125 -5.98 -8.57 -1.22
CA SER A 125 -4.91 -7.58 -1.18
C SER A 125 -5.27 -6.36 -0.34
N VAL A 126 -6.47 -5.80 -0.53
CA VAL A 126 -6.90 -4.61 0.22
C VAL A 126 -7.02 -4.94 1.71
N LEU A 127 -7.66 -6.06 2.06
CA LEU A 127 -7.88 -6.45 3.45
C LEU A 127 -6.57 -6.85 4.15
N SER A 128 -5.65 -7.53 3.46
CA SER A 128 -4.31 -7.82 3.99
C SER A 128 -3.51 -6.55 4.27
N PHE A 129 -3.62 -5.56 3.37
CA PHE A 129 -2.99 -4.26 3.57
C PHE A 129 -3.55 -3.61 4.84
N TRP A 130 -4.87 -3.55 5.01
CA TRP A 130 -5.52 -3.08 6.25
C TRP A 130 -5.00 -3.74 7.52
N ARG A 131 -4.82 -5.07 7.53
CA ARG A 131 -4.23 -5.81 8.66
C ARG A 131 -2.75 -5.46 8.93
N THR A 132 -2.02 -5.00 7.92
CA THR A 132 -0.54 -4.88 7.95
C THR A 132 -0.04 -3.44 8.07
N HIS A 133 -0.87 -2.45 8.42
CA HIS A 133 -0.42 -1.05 8.56
C HIS A 133 0.40 -0.80 9.85
N HIS A 134 1.64 -1.27 9.84
CA HIS A 134 2.74 -0.80 10.68
C HIS A 134 3.88 -0.40 9.73
N LEU A 135 4.09 0.91 9.53
CA LEU A 135 5.07 1.42 8.58
C LEU A 135 6.26 2.11 9.29
N TYR A 136 7.45 1.58 8.97
CA TYR A 136 8.83 2.10 9.15
C TYR A 136 9.48 1.97 10.56
N GLN A 137 10.76 1.59 10.73
CA GLN A 137 12.02 2.15 10.18
C GLN A 137 13.05 1.08 9.71
N VAL A 138 13.19 0.83 8.40
CA VAL A 138 14.14 -0.18 7.87
C VAL A 138 15.55 0.39 7.67
N ARG A 139 15.67 1.71 7.44
CA ARG A 139 16.96 2.33 7.07
C ARG A 139 17.95 2.34 8.23
N ASP A 140 17.56 2.87 9.38
CA ASP A 140 18.43 3.00 10.55
C ASP A 140 18.86 1.61 11.08
N MET A 141 17.99 0.61 10.90
CA MET A 141 18.27 -0.79 11.21
C MET A 141 19.31 -1.42 10.28
N LEU A 142 19.34 -1.05 9.00
CA LEU A 142 20.35 -1.55 8.05
C LEU A 142 21.70 -0.82 8.23
N GLU A 143 21.67 0.48 8.56
CA GLU A 143 22.87 1.27 8.89
C GLU A 143 23.55 0.75 10.17
N SER A 144 22.78 0.45 11.24
CA SER A 144 23.32 -0.12 12.48
C SER A 144 23.93 -1.53 12.31
N ARG A 145 23.52 -2.27 11.28
CA ARG A 145 24.09 -3.58 10.91
C ARG A 145 25.33 -3.48 10.02
N GLY A 146 25.80 -2.27 9.72
CA GLY A 146 26.98 -2.05 8.89
C GLY A 146 26.77 -2.42 7.42
N CYS A 147 25.52 -2.47 6.94
CA CYS A 147 25.26 -2.72 5.52
C CYS A 147 25.78 -1.54 4.68
N PRO A 148 26.67 -1.75 3.70
CA PRO A 148 27.20 -0.66 2.89
C PRO A 148 26.13 -0.16 1.90
N PHE A 149 25.90 1.15 1.87
CA PHE A 149 24.98 1.80 0.94
C PHE A 149 25.74 2.46 -0.21
N LYS A 150 25.35 2.13 -1.45
CA LYS A 150 25.81 2.84 -2.65
C LYS A 150 24.69 3.75 -3.16
N LEU A 151 24.72 5.01 -2.75
CA LEU A 151 23.77 6.03 -3.21
C LEU A 151 24.16 6.56 -4.60
N ALA A 152 23.21 7.17 -5.30
CA ALA A 152 23.38 7.71 -6.67
C ALA A 152 23.88 6.67 -7.70
N CYS A 153 23.64 5.39 -7.43
CA CYS A 153 24.09 4.25 -8.22
C CYS A 153 22.88 3.65 -8.95
N GLN A 154 22.52 4.20 -10.12
CA GLN A 154 21.40 3.68 -10.90
C GLN A 154 21.78 2.34 -11.54
N VAL A 155 21.07 1.28 -11.16
CA VAL A 155 21.14 -0.02 -11.82
C VAL A 155 20.38 0.05 -13.14
N GLN A 156 21.01 -0.40 -14.22
CA GLN A 156 20.45 -0.43 -15.57
C GLN A 156 19.93 -1.82 -15.93
N SER A 157 20.72 -2.87 -15.65
CA SER A 157 20.28 -4.24 -15.90
C SER A 157 20.92 -5.23 -14.94
N VAL A 158 20.30 -6.41 -14.86
CA VAL A 158 20.70 -7.53 -14.01
C VAL A 158 20.70 -8.80 -14.86
N LEU A 159 21.85 -9.48 -14.82
CA LEU A 159 22.20 -10.59 -15.69
C LEU A 159 22.48 -11.85 -14.87
N PRO A 160 21.98 -13.02 -15.27
CA PRO A 160 22.51 -14.28 -14.75
C PRO A 160 23.96 -14.44 -15.22
N ALA A 161 24.81 -14.97 -14.35
CA ALA A 161 26.20 -15.31 -14.63
C ALA A 161 26.51 -16.71 -14.08
N ASP A 162 27.57 -17.35 -14.57
CA ASP A 162 27.94 -18.73 -14.20
C ASP A 162 28.09 -18.93 -12.67
N ASN A 163 28.47 -17.88 -11.94
CA ASN A 163 28.65 -17.88 -10.47
C ASN A 163 27.75 -16.89 -9.72
N GLY A 164 26.56 -16.59 -10.26
CA GLY A 164 25.55 -15.77 -9.59
C GLY A 164 24.91 -14.75 -10.52
N THR A 165 25.00 -13.48 -10.16
CA THR A 165 24.27 -12.40 -10.84
C THR A 165 25.19 -11.20 -11.04
N THR A 166 25.24 -10.70 -12.27
CA THR A 166 25.97 -9.47 -12.61
C THR A 166 25.01 -8.29 -12.67
N VAL A 167 25.32 -7.24 -11.92
CA VAL A 167 24.59 -5.98 -11.90
C VAL A 167 25.33 -4.99 -12.78
N VAL A 168 24.63 -4.44 -13.77
CA VAL A 168 25.15 -3.41 -14.67
C VAL A 168 24.57 -2.07 -14.26
N ARG A 169 25.44 -1.10 -14.03
CA ARG A 169 25.06 0.27 -13.70
C ARG A 169 24.89 1.12 -14.96
N GLY A 170 24.23 2.26 -14.82
CA GLY A 170 24.04 3.23 -15.92
C GLY A 170 25.34 3.83 -16.47
N ASP A 171 26.46 3.77 -15.73
CA ASP A 171 27.80 4.16 -16.18
C ASP A 171 28.55 3.04 -16.92
N GLY A 172 27.91 1.89 -17.14
CA GLY A 172 28.48 0.71 -17.78
C GLY A 172 29.33 -0.17 -16.85
N PHE A 173 29.52 0.22 -15.59
CA PHE A 173 30.25 -0.58 -14.61
C PHE A 173 29.50 -1.85 -14.25
N ARG A 174 30.24 -2.95 -14.06
CA ARG A 174 29.70 -4.28 -13.81
C ARG A 174 30.24 -4.84 -12.50
N GLU A 175 29.35 -5.33 -11.66
CA GLU A 175 29.70 -6.02 -10.42
C GLU A 175 28.99 -7.36 -10.36
N THR A 176 29.72 -8.42 -10.00
CA THR A 176 29.15 -9.77 -9.88
C THR A 176 28.98 -10.13 -8.40
N TYR A 177 27.82 -10.68 -8.09
CA TYR A 177 27.40 -11.11 -6.75
C TYR A 177 26.94 -12.56 -6.81
N ASN A 178 26.93 -13.27 -5.68
CA ASN A 178 26.38 -14.64 -5.61
C ASN A 178 24.86 -14.67 -5.80
N GLY A 179 24.20 -13.53 -5.61
CA GLY A 179 22.76 -13.39 -5.74
C GLY A 179 22.32 -11.93 -5.70
N CYS A 180 21.13 -11.64 -6.20
CA CYS A 180 20.57 -10.29 -6.25
C CYS A 180 19.13 -10.28 -5.75
N ILE A 181 18.82 -9.39 -4.81
CA ILE A 181 17.43 -9.13 -4.37
C ILE A 181 16.99 -7.79 -4.94
N LEU A 182 15.96 -7.82 -5.79
CA LEU A 182 15.33 -6.64 -6.37
C LEU A 182 14.23 -6.13 -5.44
N ALA A 183 14.54 -5.05 -4.72
CA ALA A 183 13.60 -4.32 -3.85
C ALA A 183 12.99 -3.10 -4.56
N VAL A 184 12.44 -3.31 -5.74
CA VAL A 184 11.84 -2.27 -6.59
C VAL A 184 10.42 -2.67 -7.01
N SER A 185 9.68 -1.76 -7.64
CA SER A 185 8.39 -2.09 -8.24
C SER A 185 8.53 -3.25 -9.24
N ALA A 186 7.54 -4.12 -9.34
CA ALA A 186 7.59 -5.28 -10.23
C ALA A 186 7.82 -4.89 -11.70
N SER A 187 7.25 -3.76 -12.14
CA SER A 187 7.52 -3.17 -13.46
C SER A 187 8.98 -2.78 -13.66
N LYS A 188 9.61 -2.17 -12.65
CA LYS A 188 11.04 -1.85 -12.68
C LYS A 188 11.89 -3.10 -12.60
N ALA A 189 11.54 -4.07 -11.75
CA ALA A 189 12.25 -5.34 -11.67
C ALA A 189 12.27 -6.02 -13.06
N LEU A 190 11.11 -6.09 -13.73
CA LEU A 190 11.02 -6.65 -15.08
C LEU A 190 11.87 -5.88 -16.10
N GLY A 191 11.93 -4.55 -16.00
CA GLY A 191 12.78 -3.71 -16.86
C GLY A 191 14.28 -3.85 -16.59
N LEU A 192 14.67 -4.30 -15.39
CA LEU A 192 16.07 -4.58 -15.04
C LEU A 192 16.51 -5.97 -15.50
N LEU A 193 15.59 -6.93 -15.63
CA LEU A 193 15.93 -8.28 -16.07
C LEU A 193 16.27 -8.30 -17.55
N GLU A 194 17.49 -8.74 -17.89
CA GLU A 194 17.83 -8.99 -19.29
C GLU A 194 17.30 -10.35 -19.74
N ASN A 195 16.68 -10.38 -20.92
CA ASN A 195 16.01 -11.55 -21.48
C ASN A 195 15.10 -12.26 -20.46
N PRO A 196 14.07 -11.58 -19.91
CA PRO A 196 13.21 -12.19 -18.91
C PRO A 196 12.44 -13.35 -19.53
N THR A 197 12.40 -14.46 -18.79
CA THR A 197 11.67 -15.68 -19.12
C THR A 197 10.17 -15.41 -19.24
N PHE A 198 9.46 -16.35 -19.86
CA PHE A 198 8.00 -16.27 -19.95
C PHE A 198 7.35 -16.14 -18.57
N GLU A 199 7.78 -16.93 -17.59
CA GLU A 199 7.25 -16.87 -16.22
C GLU A 199 7.55 -15.55 -15.53
N GLU A 200 8.76 -15.00 -15.66
CA GLU A 200 9.10 -13.68 -15.09
C GLU A 200 8.23 -12.57 -15.69
N LYS A 201 8.03 -12.57 -17.02
CA LYS A 201 7.14 -11.60 -17.68
C LYS A 201 5.69 -11.74 -17.21
N ARG A 202 5.21 -12.98 -17.09
CA ARG A 202 3.83 -13.29 -16.71
C ARG A 202 3.54 -12.90 -15.26
N VAL A 203 4.41 -13.29 -14.33
CA VAL A 203 4.26 -13.00 -12.89
C VAL A 203 4.48 -11.52 -12.61
N LEU A 204 5.58 -10.92 -13.06
CA LEU A 204 5.89 -9.50 -12.79
C LEU A 204 5.01 -8.54 -13.60
N GLY A 205 4.53 -8.95 -14.77
CA GLY A 205 3.60 -8.18 -15.59
C GLY A 205 2.18 -8.12 -15.03
N ALA A 206 1.82 -8.96 -14.06
CA ALA A 206 0.52 -8.95 -13.41
C ALA A 206 0.32 -7.70 -12.51
N PHE A 207 1.41 -7.05 -12.10
CA PHE A 207 1.39 -5.88 -11.23
C PHE A 207 1.21 -4.60 -12.04
N GLN A 208 0.02 -4.02 -11.93
CA GLN A 208 -0.30 -2.74 -12.55
C GLN A 208 -0.04 -1.60 -11.56
N TYR A 209 0.23 -0.41 -12.09
CA TYR A 209 0.47 0.80 -11.32
C TYR A 209 -0.50 1.87 -11.78
N ALA A 210 -0.98 2.68 -10.85
CA ALA A 210 -1.88 3.78 -11.18
C ALA A 210 -1.18 4.77 -12.13
N SER A 211 -1.75 4.96 -13.32
CA SER A 211 -1.23 5.86 -14.36
C SER A 211 -1.95 7.20 -14.42
N GLU A 212 -3.10 7.34 -13.72
CA GLU A 212 -3.95 8.51 -13.75
C GLU A 212 -4.26 9.03 -12.34
N ASN A 213 -4.26 10.36 -12.23
CA ASN A 213 -4.56 11.08 -11.00
C ASN A 213 -6.08 11.24 -10.84
N LYS A 214 -6.75 10.22 -10.30
CA LYS A 214 -8.21 10.21 -10.17
C LYS A 214 -8.74 10.82 -8.86
N ALA A 215 -7.86 11.13 -7.91
CA ALA A 215 -8.20 11.75 -6.64
C ALA A 215 -7.14 12.79 -6.25
N CYS A 216 -7.58 13.90 -5.66
CA CYS A 216 -6.74 14.92 -5.03
C CYS A 216 -6.90 14.84 -3.52
N LEU A 217 -5.79 14.81 -2.78
CA LEU A 217 -5.80 14.68 -1.32
C LEU A 217 -4.78 15.63 -0.71
N THR A 218 -5.18 16.36 0.34
CA THR A 218 -4.28 17.25 1.09
C THR A 218 -4.23 16.82 2.55
N TYR A 219 -3.02 16.55 3.03
CA TYR A 219 -2.72 16.24 4.42
C TYR A 219 -2.13 17.45 5.13
N TRP A 220 -2.52 17.66 6.39
CA TRP A 220 -1.86 18.62 7.27
C TRP A 220 -0.74 17.93 8.04
N LEU A 221 0.50 18.10 7.59
CA LEU A 221 1.65 17.37 8.12
C LEU A 221 1.96 17.71 9.58
N ASN A 222 1.73 18.95 10.02
CA ASN A 222 1.95 19.32 11.43
C ASN A 222 1.12 18.47 12.39
N ALA A 223 -0.14 18.20 12.04
CA ALA A 223 -1.03 17.39 12.85
C ALA A 223 -0.67 15.90 12.76
N LEU A 224 -0.32 15.41 11.57
CA LEU A 224 -0.13 13.99 11.30
C LEU A 224 1.24 13.45 11.75
N GLN A 225 2.30 14.28 11.68
CA GLN A 225 3.68 13.86 11.95
C GLN A 225 4.24 14.49 13.23
N ASN A 226 3.37 15.09 14.05
CA ASN A 226 3.75 15.83 15.27
C ASN A 226 4.93 16.79 15.02
N VAL A 227 4.95 17.42 13.84
CA VAL A 227 5.96 18.44 13.52
C VAL A 227 5.69 19.59 14.46
N GLY A 228 6.64 19.89 15.35
CA GLY A 228 6.49 20.89 16.41
C GLY A 228 6.04 22.26 15.91
N LYS A 229 5.86 23.23 16.82
CA LYS A 229 5.37 24.57 16.44
C LYS A 229 6.29 25.22 15.40
N THR A 230 5.79 25.35 14.18
CA THR A 230 6.44 26.03 13.06
C THR A 230 5.79 27.40 12.84
N SER A 231 6.52 28.33 12.21
CA SER A 231 5.98 29.65 11.86
C SER A 231 4.87 29.60 10.81
N GLN A 232 4.88 28.57 9.95
CA GLN A 232 3.86 28.30 8.96
C GLN A 232 3.53 26.80 8.91
N PRO A 233 2.28 26.41 8.60
CA PRO A 233 1.88 25.02 8.49
C PRO A 233 2.42 24.37 7.20
N PHE A 234 2.77 23.09 7.30
CA PHE A 234 3.16 22.25 6.18
C PHE A 234 1.99 21.38 5.72
N PHE A 235 1.77 21.35 4.41
CA PHE A 235 0.78 20.50 3.76
C PHE A 235 1.45 19.57 2.76
N LEU A 236 0.94 18.35 2.66
CA LEU A 236 1.27 17.42 1.58
C LEU A 236 0.03 17.25 0.70
N THR A 237 0.08 17.73 -0.53
CA THR A 237 -1.00 17.50 -1.50
C THR A 237 -0.58 16.47 -2.53
N VAL A 238 -1.29 15.35 -2.57
CA VAL A 238 -1.14 14.29 -3.57
C VAL A 238 -2.10 14.59 -4.72
N ASN A 239 -1.57 14.58 -5.94
CA ASN A 239 -2.32 14.72 -7.19
C ASN A 239 -3.21 15.99 -7.29
N PRO A 240 -2.67 17.20 -7.02
CA PRO A 240 -3.46 18.42 -7.10
C PRO A 240 -3.87 18.75 -8.55
N HIS A 241 -5.08 19.31 -8.73
CA HIS A 241 -5.55 19.77 -10.05
C HIS A 241 -4.69 20.89 -10.65
N HIS A 242 -4.02 21.67 -9.81
CA HIS A 242 -3.02 22.68 -10.20
C HIS A 242 -1.88 22.68 -9.17
N THR A 243 -0.66 23.04 -9.57
CA THR A 243 0.47 23.09 -8.62
C THR A 243 0.22 24.22 -7.60
N PRO A 244 0.28 23.96 -6.27
CA PRO A 244 0.13 25.01 -5.26
C PRO A 244 1.21 26.09 -5.37
N ASN A 245 0.85 27.35 -5.09
CA ASN A 245 1.75 28.50 -5.28
C ASN A 245 3.05 28.40 -4.46
N ASP A 246 2.97 27.98 -3.20
CA ASP A 246 4.11 27.91 -2.27
C ASP A 246 4.64 26.46 -2.14
N THR A 247 4.94 25.81 -3.27
CA THR A 247 5.43 24.43 -3.28
C THR A 247 6.91 24.36 -2.91
N MET A 248 7.23 23.85 -1.72
CA MET A 248 8.62 23.66 -1.27
C MET A 248 9.34 22.51 -1.97
N LEU A 249 8.66 21.38 -2.17
CA LEU A 249 9.21 20.18 -2.78
C LEU A 249 8.12 19.49 -3.60
N LYS A 250 8.47 19.05 -4.81
CA LYS A 250 7.58 18.29 -5.70
C LYS A 250 8.29 17.03 -6.16
N TRP A 251 7.63 15.90 -6.01
CA TRP A 251 8.09 14.61 -6.53
C TRP A 251 6.91 13.84 -7.13
N SER A 252 7.22 12.74 -7.79
CA SER A 252 6.22 11.82 -8.34
C SER A 252 6.61 10.40 -7.99
N THR A 253 5.60 9.60 -7.66
CA THR A 253 5.74 8.18 -7.35
C THR A 253 4.52 7.43 -7.90
N SER A 254 4.66 6.13 -8.10
CA SER A 254 3.60 5.26 -8.61
C SER A 254 3.18 4.27 -7.54
N CYS A 255 1.89 4.15 -7.27
CA CYS A 255 1.34 3.15 -6.34
C CYS A 255 0.92 1.89 -7.11
N ALA A 256 1.22 0.71 -6.56
CA ALA A 256 0.77 -0.56 -7.13
C ALA A 256 -0.74 -0.70 -6.93
N ILE A 257 -1.46 -1.09 -7.98
CA ILE A 257 -2.90 -1.35 -7.90
C ILE A 257 -3.10 -2.76 -7.32
N PRO A 258 -3.89 -2.93 -6.25
CA PRO A 258 -4.18 -4.22 -5.65
C PRO A 258 -5.22 -4.99 -6.48
N SER A 259 -4.90 -5.28 -7.74
CA SER A 259 -5.80 -6.00 -8.65
C SER A 259 -5.84 -7.50 -8.33
N VAL A 260 -6.88 -8.20 -8.80
CA VAL A 260 -6.96 -9.66 -8.71
C VAL A 260 -5.78 -10.33 -9.42
N ALA A 261 -5.35 -9.79 -10.57
CA ALA A 261 -4.17 -10.26 -11.26
C ALA A 261 -2.89 -10.10 -10.42
N ALA A 262 -2.71 -8.95 -9.75
CA ALA A 262 -1.58 -8.73 -8.86
C ALA A 262 -1.58 -9.69 -7.66
N SER A 263 -2.76 -9.99 -7.11
CA SER A 263 -2.93 -10.98 -6.04
C SER A 263 -2.50 -12.39 -6.47
N LYS A 264 -2.93 -12.85 -7.65
CA LYS A 264 -2.45 -14.13 -8.23
C LYS A 264 -0.96 -14.12 -8.50
N GLY A 265 -0.45 -13.06 -9.13
CA GLY A 265 0.98 -12.90 -9.38
C GLY A 265 1.79 -13.00 -8.09
N SER A 266 1.27 -12.45 -6.98
CA SER A 266 1.91 -12.54 -5.67
C SER A 266 2.02 -13.99 -5.16
N LEU A 267 1.01 -14.82 -5.37
CA LEU A 267 1.04 -16.24 -5.00
C LEU A 267 2.03 -17.04 -5.84
N GLU A 268 2.21 -16.63 -7.09
CA GLU A 268 3.08 -17.32 -8.04
C GLU A 268 4.52 -16.81 -8.04
N LEU A 269 4.85 -15.80 -7.22
CA LEU A 269 6.22 -15.31 -7.05
C LEU A 269 7.21 -16.44 -6.76
N GLY A 270 6.80 -17.43 -5.96
CA GLY A 270 7.63 -18.61 -5.65
C GLY A 270 8.11 -19.37 -6.89
N GLN A 271 7.39 -19.26 -8.01
CA GLN A 271 7.78 -19.88 -9.28
C GLN A 271 8.98 -19.20 -9.94
N ILE A 272 9.32 -17.96 -9.59
CA ILE A 272 10.43 -17.22 -10.19
C ILE A 272 11.58 -16.95 -9.20
N GLN A 273 11.33 -17.02 -7.89
CA GLN A 273 12.36 -16.75 -6.88
C GLN A 273 13.56 -17.69 -6.98
N GLY A 274 14.77 -17.12 -7.01
CA GLY A 274 16.04 -17.84 -6.90
C GLY A 274 16.47 -18.64 -8.13
N LYS A 275 15.62 -18.84 -9.14
CA LYS A 275 15.92 -19.66 -10.33
C LYS A 275 17.14 -19.20 -11.12
N ARG A 276 17.44 -17.90 -11.07
CA ARG A 276 18.58 -17.26 -11.77
C ARG A 276 19.54 -16.56 -10.80
N GLY A 277 19.52 -16.94 -9.51
CA GLY A 277 20.21 -16.17 -8.47
C GLY A 277 19.59 -14.78 -8.24
N ILE A 278 18.32 -14.60 -8.62
CA ILE A 278 17.58 -13.34 -8.49
C ILE A 278 16.33 -13.60 -7.67
N TRP A 279 16.07 -12.73 -6.70
CA TRP A 279 14.85 -12.69 -5.93
C TRP A 279 14.19 -11.33 -6.13
N VAL A 280 12.86 -11.30 -6.21
CA VAL A 280 12.09 -10.05 -6.33
C VAL A 280 11.23 -9.89 -5.09
N LYS A 281 11.33 -8.74 -4.44
CA LYS A 281 10.49 -8.38 -3.29
C LYS A 281 9.98 -6.97 -3.49
N TYR A 282 8.71 -6.82 -3.82
CA TYR A 282 8.06 -5.50 -3.88
C TYR A 282 7.29 -5.25 -2.58
N ALA A 283 7.17 -3.99 -2.19
CA ALA A 283 6.27 -3.59 -1.12
C ALA A 283 4.83 -3.65 -1.65
N SER A 284 4.01 -4.52 -1.06
CA SER A 284 2.56 -4.48 -1.14
C SER A 284 2.01 -3.56 -0.06
#